data_AF-A0A251V603-F1
#
_entry.id   AF-A0A251V603-F1
#
_cell.length_a   1.000
_cell.length_b   1.000
_cell.length_c   1.000
_cell.angle_alpha   90.00
_cell.angle_beta   90.00
_cell.angle_gamma   90.00
#
_symmetry.space_group_name_H-M   'P 1'
#
loop_
_entity.id
_entity.type
_entity.pdbx_description
1 polymer ?
#
loop_
_entity_poly.entity_id
_entity_poly.type
_entity_poly.pdbx_seq_one_letter_code
_entity_poly.pdbx_strand_id
1 'polypeptide(L)'
;MLSLVCITYDGIKALVTYDKDGSINKNSGLYGLGTAIGQPLDGIFSVICLENLRPYVGEFMPNDPQRGLDLSKPRLPNGETMAGFIGFAVNMIHIDDTNLFHLTNDGNGLRETIFYTLFSRLQVYKL
;
A
#
# COMPACT_ATOMS: atom_id res chain seq x y z
N MET A 1 0.20 -6.66 -10.55
CA MET A 1 -0.59 -5.49 -10.11
C MET A 1 0.28 -4.27 -10.32
N LEU A 2 -0.22 -3.22 -10.98
CA LEU A 2 0.53 -1.99 -11.26
C LEU A 2 -0.27 -0.80 -10.72
N SER A 3 0.32 -0.09 -9.76
CA SER A 3 -0.25 1.13 -9.17
C SER A 3 0.87 2.11 -8.89
N LEU A 4 0.60 3.40 -9.04
CA LEU A 4 1.47 4.46 -8.55
C LEU A 4 1.15 4.73 -7.09
N VAL A 5 2.17 4.93 -6.27
CA VAL A 5 2.00 5.25 -4.85
C VAL A 5 2.59 6.64 -4.63
N CYS A 6 1.75 7.57 -4.20
CA CYS A 6 2.16 8.89 -3.77
C CYS A 6 2.09 8.96 -2.24
N ILE A 7 3.09 9.60 -1.63
CA ILE A 7 3.05 9.86 -0.19
C ILE A 7 1.91 10.84 0.10
N THR A 8 1.87 11.96 -0.64
CA THR A 8 0.94 13.07 -0.39
C THR A 8 -0.14 13.21 -1.45
N TYR A 9 -1.25 13.86 -1.07
CA TYR A 9 -2.33 14.16 -1.99
C TYR A 9 -1.92 15.14 -3.10
N ASP A 10 -1.04 16.09 -2.80
CA ASP A 10 -0.50 17.01 -3.82
C ASP A 10 0.40 16.27 -4.83
N GLY A 11 1.07 15.20 -4.40
CA GLY A 11 1.76 14.28 -5.31
C GLY A 11 0.80 13.68 -6.35
N ILE A 12 -0.43 13.33 -5.96
CA ILE A 12 -1.46 12.85 -6.89
C ILE A 12 -1.89 13.94 -7.87
N LYS A 13 -2.15 15.16 -7.37
CA LYS A 13 -2.52 16.30 -8.24
C LYS A 13 -1.45 16.61 -9.28
N ALA A 14 -0.19 16.38 -8.97
CA ALA A 14 0.92 16.58 -9.91
C ALA A 14 0.97 15.50 -11.02
N LEU A 15 0.42 14.31 -10.78
CA LEU A 15 0.42 13.22 -11.78
C LEU A 15 -0.56 13.48 -12.93
N VAL A 16 -1.74 14.04 -12.64
CA VAL A 16 -2.80 14.25 -13.62
C VAL A 16 -3.46 15.59 -13.38
N THR A 17 -3.52 16.42 -14.43
CA THR A 17 -4.30 17.66 -14.41
C THR A 17 -5.47 17.57 -15.38
N TYR A 18 -6.47 18.42 -15.16
CA TYR A 18 -7.71 18.45 -15.93
C TYR A 18 -7.90 19.83 -16.54
N ASP A 19 -8.39 19.86 -17.77
CA ASP A 19 -8.79 21.09 -18.44
C ASP A 19 -10.13 21.60 -17.90
N LYS A 20 -10.55 22.81 -18.30
CA LYS A 20 -11.75 23.48 -17.78
C LYS A 20 -13.04 22.70 -18.02
N ASP A 21 -13.06 21.82 -19.02
CA ASP A 21 -14.17 20.94 -19.37
C ASP A 21 -14.15 19.61 -18.59
N GLY A 22 -13.16 19.40 -17.71
CA GLY A 22 -12.98 18.17 -16.94
C GLY A 22 -12.30 17.05 -17.71
N SER A 23 -11.83 17.29 -18.93
CA SER A 23 -11.03 16.31 -19.69
C SER A 23 -9.59 16.22 -19.14
N ILE A 24 -8.95 15.07 -19.29
CA ILE A 24 -7.56 14.89 -18.85
C ILE A 24 -6.63 15.66 -19.78
N ASN A 25 -5.81 16.55 -19.22
CA ASN A 25 -4.81 17.29 -19.97
C ASN A 25 -3.58 16.39 -20.26
N LYS A 26 -3.56 15.81 -21.47
CA LYS A 26 -2.49 14.90 -21.93
C LYS A 26 -1.11 15.55 -22.10
N ASN A 27 -1.02 16.87 -22.07
CA ASN A 27 0.23 17.61 -22.22
C ASN A 27 0.91 17.91 -20.88
N SER A 28 0.35 17.43 -19.77
CA SER A 28 0.77 17.75 -18.41
C SER A 28 1.04 16.51 -17.57
N GLY A 29 1.72 16.69 -16.43
CA GLY A 29 1.97 15.63 -15.45
C GLY A 29 2.63 14.41 -16.07
N LEU A 30 2.13 13.22 -15.72
CA LEU A 30 2.70 11.96 -16.17
C LEU A 30 2.45 11.69 -17.67
N TYR A 31 1.30 12.11 -18.22
CA TYR A 31 0.99 11.96 -19.64
C TYR A 31 1.91 12.84 -20.51
N GLY A 32 2.14 14.09 -20.08
CA GLY A 32 3.06 14.99 -20.75
C GLY A 32 4.50 14.47 -20.72
N LEU A 33 4.95 13.96 -19.57
CA LEU A 33 6.27 13.32 -19.45
C LEU A 33 6.40 12.12 -20.39
N GLY A 34 5.41 11.21 -20.42
CA GLY A 34 5.39 10.06 -21.31
C GLY A 34 5.51 10.46 -22.77
N THR A 35 4.74 11.46 -23.19
CA THR A 35 4.81 12.01 -24.55
C THR A 35 6.19 12.58 -24.87
N ALA A 36 6.80 13.33 -23.93
CA ALA A 36 8.12 13.95 -24.13
C ALA A 36 9.24 12.91 -24.28
N ILE A 37 9.15 11.75 -23.61
CA ILE A 37 10.12 10.66 -23.74
C ILE A 37 9.78 9.67 -24.86
N GLY A 38 8.77 9.96 -25.70
CA GLY A 38 8.34 9.10 -26.80
C GLY A 38 7.58 7.84 -26.37
N GLN A 39 7.09 7.79 -25.14
CA GLN A 39 6.29 6.70 -24.57
C GLN A 39 4.95 7.26 -24.05
N PRO A 40 4.04 7.67 -24.95
CA PRO A 40 2.75 8.18 -24.53
C PRO A 40 2.00 7.10 -23.73
N LEU A 41 1.41 7.52 -22.60
CA LEU A 41 0.60 6.65 -21.78
C LEU A 41 -0.82 6.62 -22.34
N ASP A 42 -1.27 5.44 -22.74
CA ASP A 42 -2.65 5.18 -23.15
C ASP A 42 -3.38 4.38 -22.06
N GLY A 43 -4.42 4.98 -21.48
CA GLY A 43 -5.30 4.32 -20.51
C GLY A 43 -5.26 4.92 -19.11
N ILE A 44 -6.01 4.31 -18.21
CA ILE A 44 -6.18 4.75 -16.81
C ILE A 44 -5.22 3.95 -15.94
N PHE A 45 -4.54 4.61 -15.02
CA PHE A 45 -3.70 3.98 -14.01
C PHE A 45 -4.27 4.20 -12.62
N SER A 46 -4.04 3.22 -11.72
CA SER A 46 -4.44 3.34 -10.32
C SER A 46 -3.39 4.11 -9.53
N VAL A 47 -3.84 5.08 -8.73
CA VAL A 47 -2.98 5.84 -7.82
C VAL A 47 -3.46 5.63 -6.39
N ILE A 48 -2.51 5.39 -5.48
CA ILE A 48 -2.76 5.26 -4.04
C ILE A 48 -2.07 6.43 -3.33
N CYS A 49 -2.80 7.15 -2.47
CA CYS A 49 -2.25 8.19 -1.60
C CYS A 49 -2.01 7.60 -0.21
N LEU A 50 -0.78 7.56 0.29
CA LEU A 50 -0.50 7.03 1.63
C LEU A 50 -1.14 7.86 2.75
N GLU A 51 -1.12 9.19 2.65
CA GLU A 51 -1.78 10.09 3.62
C GLU A 51 -3.29 9.89 3.73
N ASN A 52 -3.95 9.40 2.67
CA ASN A 52 -5.39 9.17 2.70
C ASN A 52 -5.76 7.76 3.17
N LEU A 53 -4.77 6.87 3.38
CA LEU A 53 -5.03 5.54 3.91
C LEU A 53 -5.23 5.60 5.42
N ARG A 54 -6.17 4.81 5.92
CA ARG A 54 -6.29 4.58 7.36
C ARG A 54 -5.26 3.53 7.76
N PRO A 55 -4.24 3.88 8.56
CA PRO A 55 -3.25 2.91 8.98
C PRO A 55 -3.87 1.89 9.93
N TYR A 56 -3.21 0.74 10.06
CA TYR A 56 -3.46 -0.19 11.14
C TYR A 56 -3.11 0.46 12.48
N VAL A 57 -4.05 0.41 13.42
CA VAL A 57 -3.96 1.06 14.75
C VAL A 57 -3.70 0.08 15.90
N GLY A 58 -3.40 -1.18 15.59
CA GLY A 58 -3.08 -2.16 16.63
C GLY A 58 -1.58 -2.29 16.87
N GLU A 59 -1.22 -3.27 17.70
CA GLU A 59 0.16 -3.48 18.11
C GLU A 59 1.01 -4.16 17.02
N PHE A 60 2.31 -3.97 17.13
CA PHE A 60 3.32 -4.64 16.32
C PHE A 60 3.97 -5.78 17.10
N MET A 61 4.51 -6.76 16.39
CA MET A 61 5.24 -7.88 16.98
C MET A 61 6.48 -7.35 17.75
N PRO A 62 6.63 -7.71 19.03
CA PRO A 62 7.73 -7.19 19.84
C PRO A 62 9.08 -7.73 19.36
N ASN A 63 10.07 -6.85 19.28
CA ASN A 63 11.45 -7.16 18.85
C ASN A 63 11.56 -7.76 17.44
N ASP A 64 10.57 -7.54 16.57
CA ASP A 64 10.63 -7.94 15.17
C ASP A 64 11.29 -6.82 14.32
N PRO A 65 12.47 -7.06 13.73
CA PRO A 65 13.12 -6.08 12.84
C PRO A 65 12.27 -5.70 11.63
N GLN A 66 11.42 -6.61 11.17
CA GLN A 66 10.52 -6.37 10.03
C GLN A 66 9.19 -5.72 10.44
N ARG A 67 9.04 -5.41 11.74
CA ARG A 67 7.88 -4.68 12.30
C ARG A 67 6.56 -5.32 11.88
N GLY A 68 6.44 -6.64 11.99
CA GLY A 68 5.21 -7.37 11.70
C GLY A 68 4.03 -6.89 12.55
N LEU A 69 2.82 -6.99 12.01
CA LEU A 69 1.60 -6.62 12.74
C LEU A 69 1.22 -7.75 13.72
N ASP A 70 0.89 -7.43 14.97
CA ASP A 70 0.42 -8.41 15.95
C ASP A 70 -1.07 -8.73 15.77
N LEU A 71 -1.34 -9.54 14.74
CA LEU A 71 -2.69 -9.95 14.36
C LEU A 71 -3.09 -11.25 15.08
N SER A 72 -4.30 -11.25 15.65
CA SER A 72 -4.83 -12.43 16.34
C SER A 72 -5.01 -13.61 15.38
N LYS A 73 -4.33 -14.72 15.68
CA LYS A 73 -4.40 -15.96 14.89
C LYS A 73 -5.84 -16.55 14.88
N PRO A 74 -6.29 -17.14 13.76
CA PRO A 74 -7.59 -17.80 13.70
C PRO A 74 -7.63 -18.99 14.65
N ARG A 75 -8.73 -19.12 15.39
CA ARG A 75 -8.98 -20.23 16.31
C ARG A 75 -10.31 -20.91 15.97
N LEU A 76 -10.32 -22.23 16.03
CA LEU A 76 -11.51 -23.06 15.97
C LEU A 76 -12.35 -22.88 17.25
N PRO A 77 -13.64 -23.27 17.27
CA PRO A 77 -14.49 -23.17 18.46
C PRO A 77 -13.95 -23.91 19.69
N ASN A 78 -13.14 -24.95 19.48
CA ASN A 78 -12.45 -25.71 20.53
C ASN A 78 -11.16 -25.01 21.04
N GLY A 79 -10.80 -23.85 20.49
CA GLY A 79 -9.62 -23.07 20.86
C GLY A 79 -8.34 -23.41 20.08
N GLU A 80 -8.35 -24.48 19.26
CA GLU A 80 -7.20 -24.88 18.47
C GLU A 80 -6.94 -23.91 17.31
N THR A 81 -5.68 -23.75 16.92
CA THR A 81 -5.36 -23.00 15.70
C THR A 81 -5.74 -23.82 14.49
N MET A 82 -6.30 -23.18 13.46
CA MET A 82 -6.70 -23.89 12.24
C MET A 82 -5.49 -24.60 11.60
N ALA A 83 -5.65 -25.89 11.30
CA ALA A 83 -4.59 -26.70 10.71
C ALA A 83 -4.11 -26.08 9.39
N GLY A 84 -2.79 -26.08 9.18
CA GLY A 84 -2.17 -25.53 7.97
C GLY A 84 -1.96 -24.02 7.99
N PHE A 85 -2.41 -23.26 9.00
CA PHE A 85 -2.18 -21.82 9.06
C PHE A 85 -0.68 -21.49 9.15
N ILE A 86 -0.17 -20.74 8.16
CA ILE A 86 1.24 -20.33 8.08
C ILE A 86 1.42 -18.93 8.67
N GLY A 87 0.48 -18.02 8.42
CA GLY A 87 0.57 -16.64 8.85
C GLY A 87 -0.35 -15.71 8.06
N PHE A 88 -0.23 -14.41 8.31
CA PHE A 88 -0.92 -13.38 7.55
C PHE A 88 -0.05 -12.88 6.40
N ALA A 89 -0.63 -12.74 5.22
CA ALA A 89 0.08 -12.31 4.00
C ALA A 89 0.79 -10.95 4.19
N VAL A 90 0.17 -10.03 4.92
CA VAL A 90 0.77 -8.71 5.24
C VAL A 90 2.10 -8.80 5.97
N ASN A 91 2.33 -9.84 6.79
CA ASN A 91 3.58 -10.05 7.52
C ASN A 91 4.60 -10.90 6.74
N MET A 92 4.24 -11.44 5.59
CA MET A 92 5.13 -12.23 4.73
C MET A 92 5.94 -11.37 3.75
N ILE A 93 5.61 -10.07 3.66
CA ILE A 93 6.29 -9.12 2.79
C ILE A 93 7.52 -8.59 3.53
N HIS A 94 8.69 -8.78 2.94
CA HIS A 94 9.92 -8.14 3.38
C HIS A 94 9.95 -6.70 2.87
N ILE A 95 10.15 -5.74 3.77
CA ILE A 95 10.15 -4.31 3.46
C ILE A 95 11.56 -3.78 3.73
N ASP A 96 12.04 -2.91 2.83
CA ASP A 96 13.30 -2.21 3.00
C ASP A 96 13.24 -1.29 4.23
N ASP A 97 14.31 -1.28 5.03
CA ASP A 97 14.38 -0.56 6.30
C ASP A 97 14.03 0.93 6.18
N THR A 98 14.34 1.55 5.04
CA THR A 98 14.01 2.96 4.75
C THR A 98 12.50 3.23 4.70
N ASN A 99 11.68 2.21 4.51
CA ASN A 99 10.23 2.30 4.37
C ASN A 99 9.45 1.67 5.54
N LEU A 100 10.16 1.20 6.57
CA LEU A 100 9.54 0.60 7.76
C LEU A 100 8.92 1.63 8.70
N PHE A 101 9.42 2.88 8.71
CA PHE A 101 9.02 3.94 9.64
C PHE A 101 9.06 5.30 8.96
N HIS A 102 8.31 6.27 9.51
CA HIS A 102 8.42 7.70 9.16
C HIS A 102 8.26 8.03 7.68
N LEU A 103 7.47 7.22 6.95
CA LEU A 103 7.19 7.47 5.55
C LEU A 103 6.06 8.49 5.36
N THR A 104 5.03 8.42 6.20
CA THR A 104 3.96 9.44 6.24
C THR A 104 4.27 10.51 7.28
N ASN A 105 3.63 11.68 7.17
CA ASN A 105 3.70 12.75 8.18
C ASN A 105 3.37 12.27 9.61
N ASP A 106 2.46 11.31 9.74
CA ASP A 106 2.08 10.71 11.03
C ASP A 106 3.06 9.64 11.56
N GLY A 107 4.19 9.44 10.88
CA GLY A 107 5.23 8.49 11.31
C GLY A 107 5.04 7.04 10.86
N ASN A 108 3.98 6.72 10.13
CA ASN A 108 3.68 5.35 9.68
C ASN A 108 4.62 4.88 8.55
N GLY A 109 4.91 3.57 8.52
CA GLY A 109 5.59 2.87 7.43
C GLY A 109 4.65 2.22 6.42
N LEU A 110 5.21 1.47 5.46
CA LEU A 110 4.43 0.81 4.40
C LEU A 110 3.56 -0.36 4.90
N ARG A 111 3.98 -1.06 5.97
CA ARG A 111 3.29 -2.29 6.40
C ARG A 111 1.90 -1.97 6.92
N GLU A 112 1.83 -1.04 7.86
CA GLU A 112 0.60 -0.61 8.52
C GLU A 112 -0.27 0.27 7.62
N THR A 113 0.27 0.84 6.55
CA THR A 113 -0.50 1.66 5.58
C THR A 113 -0.93 0.84 4.37
N ILE A 114 -0.11 0.81 3.32
CA ILE A 114 -0.48 0.27 2.01
C ILE A 114 -0.64 -1.25 2.05
N PHE A 115 0.27 -1.99 2.70
CA PHE A 115 0.18 -3.45 2.69
C PHE A 115 -0.96 -3.95 3.56
N TYR A 116 -1.26 -3.30 4.69
CA TYR A 116 -2.46 -3.59 5.45
C TYR A 116 -3.74 -3.21 4.69
N THR A 117 -3.75 -2.14 3.91
CA THR A 117 -4.90 -1.81 3.06
C THR A 117 -5.13 -2.88 1.99
N LEU A 118 -4.07 -3.39 1.37
CA LEU A 118 -4.15 -4.37 0.28
C LEU A 118 -4.46 -5.79 0.76
N PHE A 119 -3.77 -6.24 1.82
CA PHE A 119 -3.85 -7.61 2.30
C PHE A 119 -4.67 -7.76 3.57
N SER A 120 -4.87 -6.67 4.32
CA SER A 120 -5.62 -6.66 5.59
C SER A 120 -5.23 -7.85 6.47
N ARG A 121 -6.20 -8.70 6.80
CA ARG A 121 -6.04 -9.93 7.58
C ARG A 121 -6.06 -11.20 6.71
N LEU A 122 -5.63 -11.12 5.45
CA LEU A 122 -5.54 -12.27 4.54
C LEU A 122 -4.63 -13.35 5.14
N GLN A 123 -5.18 -14.54 5.30
CA GLN A 123 -4.52 -15.69 5.92
C GLN A 123 -3.95 -16.61 4.84
N VAL A 124 -2.78 -17.18 5.10
CA VAL A 124 -2.10 -18.10 4.19
C VAL A 124 -2.03 -19.48 4.83
N TYR A 125 -2.36 -20.51 4.04
CA TYR A 125 -2.42 -21.90 4.48
C TYR A 125 -1.52 -22.80 3.63
N LYS A 126 -0.96 -23.82 4.25
CA LYS A 126 -0.27 -24.92 3.56
C LYS A 126 -1.31 -25.94 3.10
N LEU A 127 -1.19 -26.37 1.83
CA LEU A 127 -1.94 -27.49 1.26
C LEU A 127 -1.31 -28.83 1.65
#